data_AF-D3IFI0-F1
#
_entry.id   AF-D3IFI0-F1
#
_cell.length_a   1.000
_cell.length_b   1.000
_cell.length_c   1.000
_cell.angle_alpha   90.00
_cell.angle_beta   90.00
_cell.angle_gamma   90.00
#
_symmetry.space_group_name_H-M   'P 1'
#
loop_
_entity.id
_entity.type
_entity.pdbx_description
1 polymer ?
#
loop_
_entity_poly.entity_id
_entity_poly.type
_entity_poly.pdbx_seq_one_letter_code
_entity_poly.pdbx_strand_id
1 'polypeptide(L)'
;MKKGVFTAVFLFVLMLSVCGQTVVTMNRTGEVYTIPCIVNGEKTKMIFDTGASKVTLSLAFAEKLYREGKLQNSDFKGSGASLTASGHIVENVSVNIRCLTIAGLVLHNVDAIVLNSQSSPLLLGLSAIQRLGRVTLRGNKLILTNNKHVSISAVKIRDEVSTYMRSQDYRQAIKLLHELENNDSVNENDLFNLIECYVNMKDFNKSLACGNSWIALYGSSWGQHVSDVYYYLGVSYMELKDFHEADKRFAEAIRLVSTAPILSAPLDECLTLSQYYSQKACNYLMGKAYSLSVEAFDIAIQYRMRGLGFTMDDLTGGKIKDPSIGRWLYSVSQIYVVFEHNEGAAERYVLLSAVCGYPDALTCCENIPKLKYMLDANKKCINEK
;
A
#
# COMPACT_ATOMS: atom_id res chain seq x y z
N MET A 1 15.25 -17.05 -64.62
CA MET A 1 14.70 -15.68 -64.49
C MET A 1 13.20 -15.75 -64.22
N LYS A 2 12.77 -15.39 -63.01
CA LYS A 2 11.60 -14.55 -62.67
C LYS A 2 11.25 -14.77 -61.20
N LYS A 3 11.68 -13.81 -60.38
CA LYS A 3 11.14 -13.51 -59.05
C LYS A 3 9.72 -12.96 -59.24
N GLY A 4 8.82 -13.18 -58.28
CA GLY A 4 7.66 -12.29 -58.17
C GLY A 4 6.48 -12.81 -57.35
N VAL A 5 6.33 -12.21 -56.18
CA VAL A 5 5.05 -11.78 -55.57
C VAL A 5 4.16 -12.89 -54.99
N PHE A 6 4.40 -13.25 -53.71
CA PHE A 6 3.35 -13.81 -52.86
C PHE A 6 3.38 -13.33 -51.40
N THR A 7 3.90 -12.12 -51.17
CA THR A 7 4.02 -11.52 -49.82
C THR A 7 3.58 -10.06 -49.85
N ALA A 8 2.28 -9.82 -50.03
CA ALA A 8 1.74 -8.45 -49.91
C ALA A 8 0.26 -8.35 -49.51
N VAL A 9 -0.44 -9.44 -49.14
CA VAL A 9 -1.89 -9.36 -48.79
C VAL A 9 -2.19 -9.76 -47.35
N PHE A 10 -1.23 -10.33 -46.61
CA PHE A 10 -1.41 -10.65 -45.18
C PHE A 10 -0.92 -9.53 -44.22
N LEU A 11 -0.47 -8.39 -44.75
CA LEU A 11 0.16 -7.31 -43.97
C LEU A 11 -0.66 -6.00 -43.93
N PHE A 12 -1.98 -6.06 -44.09
CA PHE A 12 -2.83 -4.85 -44.12
C PHE A 12 -4.04 -4.84 -43.16
N VAL A 13 -4.14 -5.79 -42.22
CA VAL A 13 -5.28 -5.82 -41.26
C VAL A 13 -4.84 -5.83 -39.78
N LEU A 14 -3.56 -5.61 -39.47
CA LEU A 14 -3.05 -5.61 -38.08
C LEU A 14 -2.42 -4.28 -37.65
N MET A 15 -2.99 -3.16 -38.09
CA MET A 15 -2.63 -1.81 -37.66
C MET A 15 -3.86 -0.96 -37.35
N LEU A 16 -4.67 -1.41 -36.40
CA LEU A 16 -5.52 -0.54 -35.60
C LEU A 16 -5.26 -0.81 -34.12
N SER A 17 -4.03 -0.52 -33.69
CA SER A 17 -3.75 -0.22 -32.29
C SER A 17 -4.43 1.12 -31.97
N VAL A 18 -5.72 1.08 -31.65
CA VAL A 18 -6.42 2.26 -31.15
C VAL A 18 -5.87 2.55 -29.76
N CYS A 19 -5.18 3.68 -29.64
CA CYS A 19 -4.72 4.24 -28.37
C CYS A 19 -5.88 4.29 -27.37
N GLY A 20 -5.73 3.70 -26.18
CA GLY A 20 -6.74 3.56 -25.12
C GLY A 20 -7.15 4.85 -24.40
N GLN A 21 -7.03 5.99 -25.09
CA GLN A 21 -7.42 7.31 -24.61
C GLN A 21 -8.84 7.62 -25.11
N THR A 22 -9.80 7.69 -24.20
CA THR A 22 -11.15 8.14 -24.57
C THR A 22 -11.12 9.67 -24.63
N VAL A 23 -11.19 10.22 -25.84
CA VAL A 23 -11.29 11.66 -26.06
C VAL A 23 -12.76 12.04 -26.26
N VAL A 24 -13.32 12.76 -25.30
CA VAL A 24 -14.67 13.31 -25.38
C VAL A 24 -14.59 14.74 -25.86
N THR A 25 -15.28 15.05 -26.95
CA THR A 25 -15.44 16.45 -27.36
C THR A 25 -16.63 17.04 -26.61
N MET A 26 -16.37 18.02 -25.74
CA MET A 26 -17.40 18.75 -25.03
C MET A 26 -17.95 19.86 -25.93
N ASN A 27 -19.25 20.11 -25.80
CA ASN A 27 -19.93 21.18 -26.52
C ASN A 27 -19.98 22.43 -25.65
N ARG A 28 -19.32 23.50 -26.10
CA ARG A 28 -19.42 24.80 -25.44
C ARG A 28 -20.79 25.41 -25.75
N THR A 29 -21.54 25.73 -24.71
CA THR A 29 -22.83 26.44 -24.82
C THR A 29 -22.75 27.66 -23.90
N GLY A 30 -22.55 28.85 -24.47
CA GLY A 30 -22.22 30.04 -23.70
C GLY A 30 -20.87 29.90 -22.96
N GLU A 31 -20.89 30.08 -21.65
CA GLU A 31 -19.70 30.02 -20.78
C GLU A 31 -19.42 28.61 -20.22
N VAL A 32 -20.30 27.64 -20.46
CA VAL A 32 -20.19 26.29 -19.90
C VAL A 32 -19.89 25.24 -20.96
N TYR A 33 -19.26 24.14 -20.52
CA TYR A 33 -19.06 22.94 -21.31
C TYR A 33 -20.10 21.89 -20.95
N THR A 34 -20.73 21.31 -21.97
CA THR A 34 -21.67 20.20 -21.80
C THR A 34 -21.11 18.91 -22.37
N ILE A 35 -21.40 17.80 -21.68
CA ILE A 35 -20.99 16.44 -22.04
C ILE A 35 -22.23 15.55 -22.17
N PRO A 36 -22.34 14.73 -23.23
CA PRO A 36 -23.43 13.76 -23.35
C PRO A 36 -23.28 12.65 -22.30
N CYS A 37 -24.37 12.38 -21.58
CA CYS A 37 -24.45 11.38 -20.53
C CYS A 37 -25.67 10.49 -20.73
N ILE A 38 -25.65 9.31 -20.10
CA ILE A 38 -26.82 8.44 -19.95
C ILE A 38 -27.06 8.21 -18.45
N VAL A 39 -28.18 8.70 -17.93
CA VAL A 39 -28.55 8.58 -16.51
C VAL A 39 -29.67 7.54 -16.40
N ASN A 40 -29.39 6.39 -15.77
CA ASN A 40 -30.31 5.25 -15.67
C ASN A 40 -30.98 4.89 -17.01
N GLY A 41 -30.20 4.92 -18.10
CA GLY A 41 -30.69 4.64 -19.46
C GLY A 41 -31.26 5.85 -20.21
N GLU A 42 -31.45 6.99 -19.56
CA GLU A 42 -31.95 8.21 -20.18
C GLU A 42 -30.83 9.11 -20.71
N LYS A 43 -30.85 9.39 -22.02
CA LYS A 43 -29.85 10.25 -22.66
C LYS A 43 -30.11 11.70 -22.27
N THR A 44 -29.07 12.39 -21.84
CA THR A 44 -29.11 13.81 -21.50
C THR A 44 -27.76 14.49 -21.76
N LYS A 45 -27.71 15.81 -21.61
CA LYS A 45 -26.46 16.58 -21.60
C LYS A 45 -26.32 17.17 -20.21
N MET A 46 -25.15 16.97 -19.60
CA MET A 46 -24.83 17.55 -18.29
C MET A 46 -23.73 18.59 -18.46
N ILE A 47 -23.75 19.62 -17.64
CA ILE A 47 -22.67 20.60 -17.55
C ILE A 47 -21.50 19.94 -16.81
N PHE A 48 -20.31 19.99 -17.39
CA PHE A 48 -19.10 19.58 -16.70
C PHE A 48 -18.73 20.67 -15.69
N ASP A 49 -18.91 20.40 -14.40
CA ASP A 49 -18.80 21.40 -13.35
C ASP A 49 -17.94 20.90 -12.19
N THR A 50 -16.68 21.32 -12.15
CA THR A 50 -15.76 21.03 -11.04
C THR A 50 -16.07 21.82 -9.77
N GLY A 51 -16.92 22.85 -9.85
CA GLY A 51 -17.38 23.62 -8.69
C GLY A 51 -18.52 22.95 -7.93
N ALA A 52 -19.21 21.99 -8.55
CA ALA A 52 -20.24 21.20 -7.90
C ALA A 52 -19.64 19.98 -7.19
N SER A 53 -19.87 19.84 -5.89
CA SER A 53 -19.37 18.69 -5.11
C SER A 53 -20.03 17.37 -5.52
N LYS A 54 -21.31 17.39 -5.87
CA LYS A 54 -22.12 16.22 -6.22
C LYS A 54 -22.71 16.32 -7.62
N VAL A 55 -23.14 15.18 -8.18
CA VAL A 55 -23.99 15.19 -9.38
C VAL A 55 -25.33 15.82 -9.02
N THR A 56 -25.79 16.77 -9.84
CA THR A 56 -27.03 17.51 -9.60
C THR A 56 -28.05 17.23 -10.70
N LEU A 57 -29.27 16.88 -10.30
CA LEU A 57 -30.43 16.70 -11.16
C LEU A 57 -31.47 17.79 -10.87
N SER A 58 -32.23 18.18 -11.89
CA SER A 58 -33.44 19.00 -11.71
C SER A 58 -34.60 18.15 -11.26
N LEU A 59 -35.59 18.78 -10.64
CA LEU A 59 -36.82 18.11 -10.25
C LEU A 59 -37.54 17.50 -11.47
N ALA A 60 -37.66 18.26 -12.57
CA ALA A 60 -38.28 17.79 -13.82
C ALA A 60 -37.62 16.52 -14.37
N PHE A 61 -36.28 16.46 -14.33
CA PHE A 61 -35.55 15.30 -14.83
C PHE A 61 -35.70 14.09 -13.90
N ALA A 62 -35.66 14.31 -12.58
CA ALA A 62 -35.89 13.25 -11.60
C ALA A 62 -37.33 12.70 -11.69
N GLU A 63 -38.33 13.56 -11.84
CA GLU A 63 -39.73 13.16 -12.06
C GLU A 63 -39.91 12.35 -13.34
N LYS A 64 -39.23 12.75 -14.43
CA LYS A 64 -39.23 11.98 -15.68
C LYS A 64 -38.69 10.57 -15.44
N LEU A 65 -37.50 10.46 -14.82
CA LEU A 65 -36.89 9.17 -14.53
C LEU A 65 -37.78 8.30 -13.62
N TYR A 66 -38.43 8.92 -12.63
CA TYR A 66 -39.35 8.23 -11.73
C TYR A 66 -40.58 7.70 -12.47
N ARG A 67 -41.23 8.54 -13.29
CA ARG A 67 -42.40 8.17 -14.09
C ARG A 67 -42.11 7.04 -15.08
N GLU A 68 -40.90 7.01 -15.63
CA GLU A 68 -40.43 5.97 -16.55
C GLU A 68 -39.89 4.71 -15.82
N GLY A 69 -39.97 4.65 -14.49
CA GLY A 69 -39.48 3.52 -13.69
C GLY A 69 -37.95 3.38 -13.63
N LYS A 70 -37.21 4.41 -14.10
CA LYS A 70 -35.74 4.49 -14.10
C LYS A 70 -35.18 5.03 -12.77
N LEU A 71 -36.03 5.65 -11.94
CA LEU A 71 -35.79 5.89 -10.51
C LEU A 71 -36.95 5.30 -9.72
N GLN A 72 -36.68 4.74 -8.55
CA GLN A 72 -37.68 4.13 -7.68
C GLN A 72 -37.50 4.63 -6.24
N ASN A 73 -38.50 4.39 -5.38
CA ASN A 73 -38.48 4.82 -3.98
C ASN A 73 -37.21 4.40 -3.24
N SER A 74 -36.66 3.22 -3.53
CA SER A 74 -35.42 2.70 -2.93
C SER A 74 -34.17 3.50 -3.30
N ASP A 75 -34.21 4.32 -4.35
CA ASP A 75 -33.07 5.14 -4.78
C ASP A 75 -32.97 6.45 -3.99
N PHE A 76 -34.04 6.89 -3.33
CA PHE A 76 -34.05 8.13 -2.55
C PHE A 76 -33.52 7.87 -1.13
N LYS A 77 -32.54 8.66 -0.71
CA LYS A 77 -31.82 8.51 0.57
C LYS A 77 -32.26 9.50 1.65
N GLY A 78 -33.19 10.40 1.34
CA GLY A 78 -33.72 11.42 2.25
C GLY A 78 -33.47 12.85 1.80
N SER A 79 -34.05 13.81 2.52
CA SER A 79 -33.89 15.25 2.28
C SER A 79 -32.58 15.79 2.87
N GLY A 80 -32.06 16.85 2.28
CA GLY A 80 -30.88 17.55 2.75
C GLY A 80 -30.84 18.99 2.27
N ALA A 81 -29.70 19.64 2.48
CA ALA A 81 -29.45 20.99 2.00
C ALA A 81 -28.06 21.09 1.37
N SER A 82 -27.90 21.97 0.38
CA SER A 82 -26.63 22.25 -0.28
C SER A 82 -26.32 23.73 -0.25
N LEU A 83 -25.04 24.04 -0.02
CA LEU A 83 -24.52 25.39 -0.17
C LEU A 83 -24.16 25.63 -1.64
N THR A 84 -24.68 26.70 -2.23
CA THR A 84 -24.35 27.12 -3.59
C THR A 84 -23.04 27.91 -3.62
N ALA A 85 -22.47 28.10 -4.81
CA ALA A 85 -21.28 28.93 -5.00
C ALA A 85 -21.48 30.41 -4.58
N SER A 86 -22.74 30.87 -4.52
CA SER A 86 -23.12 32.19 -4.00
C SER A 86 -23.31 32.23 -2.48
N GLY A 87 -23.13 31.12 -1.77
CA GLY A 87 -23.28 31.02 -0.32
C GLY A 87 -24.72 30.85 0.17
N HIS A 88 -25.68 30.60 -0.72
CA HIS A 88 -27.07 30.32 -0.33
C HIS A 88 -27.28 28.84 -0.03
N ILE A 89 -28.12 28.56 0.96
CA ILE A 89 -28.54 27.19 1.28
C ILE A 89 -29.80 26.87 0.48
N VAL A 90 -29.77 25.76 -0.25
CA VAL A 90 -30.88 25.28 -1.07
C VAL A 90 -31.24 23.86 -0.64
N GLU A 91 -32.54 23.61 -0.45
CA GLU A 91 -33.06 22.28 -0.13
C GLU A 91 -32.88 21.31 -1.30
N ASN A 92 -32.57 20.07 -0.97
CA ASN A 92 -32.37 19.01 -1.94
C ASN A 92 -32.87 17.65 -1.43
N VAL A 93 -32.95 16.69 -2.34
CA VAL A 93 -33.17 15.28 -2.02
C VAL A 93 -31.97 14.47 -2.51
N SER A 94 -31.39 13.67 -1.62
CA SER A 94 -30.30 12.77 -1.96
C SER A 94 -30.83 11.54 -2.70
N VAL A 95 -30.22 11.19 -3.82
CA VAL A 95 -30.65 10.08 -4.69
C VAL A 95 -29.46 9.27 -5.21
N ASN A 96 -29.64 7.96 -5.36
CA ASN A 96 -28.69 7.08 -6.01
C ASN A 96 -29.00 6.95 -7.51
N ILE A 97 -28.08 7.40 -8.37
CA ILE A 97 -28.12 7.04 -9.79
C ILE A 97 -27.49 5.65 -9.93
N ARG A 98 -28.30 4.64 -10.23
CA ARG A 98 -27.85 3.24 -10.38
C ARG A 98 -26.78 3.08 -11.46
N CYS A 99 -26.93 3.79 -12.57
CA CYS A 99 -26.03 3.72 -13.72
C CYS A 99 -25.88 5.10 -14.38
N LEU A 100 -24.66 5.63 -14.39
CA LEU A 100 -24.29 6.86 -15.10
C LEU A 100 -23.24 6.53 -16.14
N THR A 101 -23.58 6.69 -17.43
CA THR A 101 -22.62 6.50 -18.53
C THR A 101 -22.14 7.83 -19.06
N ILE A 102 -20.83 8.02 -19.14
CA ILE A 102 -20.18 9.23 -19.64
C ILE A 102 -19.14 8.80 -20.66
N ALA A 103 -19.33 9.18 -21.92
CA ALA A 103 -18.43 8.82 -23.01
C ALA A 103 -18.05 7.32 -23.09
N GLY A 104 -19.03 6.45 -22.86
CA GLY A 104 -18.84 4.99 -22.87
C GLY A 104 -18.32 4.40 -21.55
N LEU A 105 -17.88 5.21 -20.59
CA LEU A 105 -17.54 4.74 -19.24
C LEU A 105 -18.79 4.62 -18.39
N VAL A 106 -18.96 3.46 -17.75
CA VAL A 106 -20.14 3.16 -16.92
C VAL A 106 -19.76 3.27 -15.43
N LEU A 107 -20.45 4.16 -14.72
CA LEU A 107 -20.35 4.32 -13.27
C LEU A 107 -21.62 3.77 -12.61
N HIS A 108 -21.45 2.89 -11.63
CA HIS A 108 -22.55 2.31 -10.87
C HIS A 108 -22.69 2.95 -9.50
N ASN A 109 -23.92 3.10 -9.01
CA ASN A 109 -24.21 3.67 -7.68
C ASN A 109 -23.54 5.02 -7.48
N VAL A 110 -23.98 6.02 -8.23
CA VAL A 110 -23.48 7.40 -8.17
C VAL A 110 -24.38 8.23 -7.26
N ASP A 111 -23.79 8.80 -6.21
CA ASP A 111 -24.48 9.75 -5.34
C ASP A 111 -24.80 11.04 -6.10
N ALA A 112 -26.07 11.42 -6.07
CA ALA A 112 -26.57 12.63 -6.68
C ALA A 112 -27.53 13.35 -5.74
N ILE A 113 -27.83 14.60 -6.08
CA ILE A 113 -28.85 15.41 -5.43
C ILE A 113 -29.87 15.89 -6.45
N VAL A 114 -31.14 15.94 -6.04
CA VAL A 114 -32.22 16.59 -6.79
C VAL A 114 -32.48 17.94 -6.12
N LEU A 115 -32.29 19.03 -6.86
CA LEU A 115 -32.66 20.36 -6.36
C LEU A 115 -34.16 20.57 -6.49
N ASN A 116 -34.76 21.27 -5.53
CA ASN A 116 -36.18 21.62 -5.54
C ASN A 116 -36.49 22.78 -6.51
N SER A 117 -36.11 22.60 -7.78
CA SER A 117 -36.37 23.54 -8.87
C SER A 117 -36.49 22.78 -10.19
N GLN A 118 -37.53 23.12 -10.95
CA GLN A 118 -37.88 22.45 -12.20
C GLN A 118 -36.86 22.73 -13.31
N SER A 119 -36.20 23.89 -13.29
CA SER A 119 -35.27 24.36 -14.33
C SER A 119 -33.80 24.34 -13.92
N SER A 120 -33.46 23.72 -12.78
CA SER A 120 -32.07 23.62 -12.35
C SER A 120 -31.19 22.95 -13.41
N PRO A 121 -29.94 23.41 -13.61
CA PRO A 121 -29.03 22.77 -14.53
C PRO A 121 -28.65 21.37 -14.04
N LEU A 122 -28.46 20.45 -15.00
CA LEU A 122 -27.91 19.12 -14.71
C LEU A 122 -26.38 19.24 -14.64
N LEU A 123 -25.80 19.01 -13.46
CA LEU A 123 -24.37 19.19 -13.22
C LEU A 123 -23.68 17.84 -13.04
N LEU A 124 -22.61 17.64 -13.78
CA LEU A 124 -21.67 16.55 -13.55
C LEU A 124 -20.61 17.05 -12.56
N GLY A 125 -20.90 16.89 -11.27
CA GLY A 125 -20.01 17.33 -10.19
C GLY A 125 -18.81 16.40 -9.95
N LEU A 126 -17.92 16.85 -9.07
CA LEU A 126 -16.67 16.18 -8.71
C LEU A 126 -16.85 14.71 -8.30
N SER A 127 -17.92 14.39 -7.55
CA SER A 127 -18.24 13.01 -7.13
C SER A 127 -18.30 11.98 -8.27
N ALA A 128 -18.68 12.39 -9.48
CA ALA A 128 -18.67 11.52 -10.66
C ALA A 128 -17.40 11.68 -11.49
N ILE A 129 -16.89 12.91 -11.62
CA ILE A 129 -15.66 13.20 -12.39
C ILE A 129 -14.47 12.42 -11.84
N GLN A 130 -14.27 12.39 -10.52
CA GLN A 130 -13.17 11.67 -9.88
C GLN A 130 -13.21 10.15 -10.14
N ARG A 131 -14.40 9.62 -10.42
CA ARG A 131 -14.61 8.20 -10.70
C ARG A 131 -14.36 7.82 -12.17
N LEU A 132 -14.11 8.80 -13.04
CA LEU A 132 -13.76 8.59 -14.46
C LEU A 132 -12.29 8.25 -14.68
N GLY A 133 -11.45 8.28 -13.63
CA GLY A 133 -10.00 8.10 -13.73
C GLY A 133 -9.27 9.43 -14.00
N ARG A 134 -8.12 9.38 -14.67
CA ARG A 134 -7.35 10.60 -14.96
C ARG A 134 -8.04 11.40 -16.07
N VAL A 135 -8.45 12.61 -15.71
CA VAL A 135 -9.14 13.55 -16.60
C VAL A 135 -8.19 14.71 -16.95
N THR A 136 -7.93 14.93 -18.23
CA THR A 136 -7.16 16.09 -18.72
C THR A 136 -8.02 16.95 -19.64
N LEU A 137 -8.05 18.26 -19.41
CA LEU A 137 -8.72 19.22 -20.28
C LEU A 137 -7.74 19.81 -21.30
N ARG A 138 -8.06 19.70 -22.60
CA ARG A 138 -7.34 20.40 -23.68
C ARG A 138 -8.35 21.12 -24.57
N GLY A 139 -8.53 22.42 -24.33
CA GLY A 139 -9.57 23.21 -25.00
C GLY A 139 -10.96 22.68 -24.69
N ASN A 140 -11.73 22.30 -25.72
CA ASN A 140 -13.04 21.67 -25.56
C ASN A 140 -12.98 20.13 -25.49
N LYS A 141 -11.78 19.54 -25.37
CA LYS A 141 -11.62 18.09 -25.29
C LYS A 141 -11.37 17.65 -23.85
N LEU A 142 -12.18 16.71 -23.39
CA LEU A 142 -11.97 15.93 -22.18
C LEU A 142 -11.21 14.66 -22.56
N ILE A 143 -10.00 14.51 -22.05
CA ILE A 143 -9.16 13.34 -22.26
C ILE A 143 -9.29 12.45 -21.03
N LEU A 144 -9.79 11.23 -21.22
CA LEU A 144 -9.92 10.22 -20.18
C LEU A 144 -8.87 9.14 -20.44
N THR A 145 -7.93 8.99 -19.50
CA THR A 145 -6.96 7.89 -19.51
C THR A 145 -7.54 6.77 -18.65
N ASN A 146 -7.97 5.68 -19.29
CA ASN A 146 -8.71 4.62 -18.62
C ASN A 146 -7.74 3.63 -17.95
N ASN A 147 -7.59 3.70 -16.61
CA ASN A 147 -6.78 2.74 -15.83
C ASN A 147 -7.36 1.31 -15.77
N LYS A 148 -8.41 0.98 -16.53
CA LYS A 148 -9.11 -0.31 -16.46
C LYS A 148 -8.84 -1.29 -17.60
N HIS A 149 -8.12 -0.90 -18.65
CA HIS A 149 -7.54 -1.87 -19.58
C HIS A 149 -6.05 -1.97 -19.30
N VAL A 150 -5.69 -2.79 -18.31
CA VAL A 150 -4.30 -3.24 -18.18
C VAL A 150 -3.94 -3.90 -19.51
N SER A 151 -3.01 -3.31 -20.26
CA SER A 151 -2.56 -3.87 -21.51
C SER A 151 -1.98 -5.27 -21.27
N ILE A 152 -2.17 -6.19 -22.22
CA ILE A 152 -1.54 -7.53 -22.16
C ILE A 152 0.00 -7.39 -22.00
N SER A 153 0.60 -6.29 -22.47
CA SER A 153 2.00 -5.97 -22.20
C SER A 153 2.28 -5.71 -20.73
N ALA A 154 1.45 -4.94 -20.02
CA ALA A 154 1.66 -4.67 -18.60
C ALA A 154 1.51 -5.91 -17.71
N VAL A 155 0.63 -6.86 -18.07
CA VAL A 155 0.55 -8.15 -17.35
C VAL A 155 1.86 -8.92 -17.50
N LYS A 156 2.38 -9.06 -18.72
CA LYS A 156 3.66 -9.74 -18.98
C LYS A 156 4.83 -9.08 -18.26
N ILE A 157 4.88 -7.75 -18.27
CA ILE A 157 5.92 -7.00 -17.56
C ILE A 157 5.87 -7.33 -16.06
N ARG A 158 4.68 -7.41 -15.44
CA ARG A 158 4.56 -7.77 -14.02
C ARG A 158 4.95 -9.21 -13.71
N ASP A 159 4.70 -10.14 -14.62
CA ASP A 159 5.17 -11.53 -14.48
C ASP A 159 6.72 -11.58 -14.50
N GLU A 160 7.35 -10.80 -15.38
CA GLU A 160 8.81 -10.65 -15.43
C GLU A 160 9.36 -9.95 -14.19
N VAL A 161 8.73 -8.86 -13.73
CA VAL A 161 9.08 -8.19 -12.47
C VAL A 161 9.03 -9.20 -11.32
N SER A 162 7.96 -9.97 -11.20
CA SER A 162 7.82 -11.00 -10.15
C SER A 162 8.92 -12.07 -10.23
N THR A 163 9.43 -12.36 -11.43
CA THR A 163 10.55 -13.28 -11.62
C THR A 163 11.86 -12.66 -11.12
N TYR A 164 12.13 -11.41 -11.49
CA TYR A 164 13.32 -10.69 -11.04
C TYR A 164 13.33 -10.40 -9.53
N MET A 165 12.17 -10.13 -8.93
CA MET A 165 12.03 -10.00 -7.47
C MET A 165 12.43 -11.31 -6.77
N ARG A 166 11.95 -12.46 -7.26
CA ARG A 166 12.31 -13.78 -6.70
C ARG A 166 13.78 -14.12 -6.88
N SER A 167 14.39 -13.72 -8.00
CA SER A 167 15.83 -13.91 -8.22
C SER A 167 16.69 -12.82 -7.59
N GLN A 168 16.10 -11.86 -6.87
CA GLN A 168 16.77 -10.69 -6.27
C GLN A 168 17.53 -9.82 -7.28
N ASP A 169 17.15 -9.84 -8.56
CA ASP A 169 17.69 -8.94 -9.58
C ASP A 169 16.85 -7.65 -9.62
N TYR A 170 16.98 -6.88 -8.55
CA TYR A 170 16.22 -5.64 -8.37
C TYR A 170 16.54 -4.59 -9.45
N ARG A 171 17.71 -4.68 -10.10
CA ARG A 171 18.07 -3.76 -11.18
C ARG A 171 17.16 -3.96 -12.40
N GLN A 172 16.93 -5.21 -12.81
CA GLN A 172 16.02 -5.50 -13.91
C GLN A 172 14.56 -5.24 -13.54
N ALA A 173 14.17 -5.58 -12.30
CA ALA A 173 12.83 -5.27 -11.79
C ALA A 173 12.53 -3.75 -11.88
N ILE A 174 13.45 -2.90 -11.40
CA ILE A 174 13.31 -1.43 -11.47
C ILE A 174 13.15 -0.95 -12.93
N LYS A 175 13.94 -1.50 -13.86
CA LYS A 175 13.85 -1.11 -15.28
C LYS A 175 12.46 -1.35 -15.85
N LEU A 176 11.89 -2.52 -15.56
CA LEU A 176 10.55 -2.91 -16.00
C LEU A 176 9.45 -2.12 -15.28
N LEU A 177 9.61 -1.85 -13.98
CA LEU A 177 8.67 -1.03 -13.21
C LEU A 177 8.62 0.42 -13.74
N HIS A 178 9.76 1.00 -14.13
CA HIS A 178 9.77 2.30 -14.80
C HIS A 178 9.16 2.25 -16.20
N GLU A 179 9.20 1.11 -16.90
CA GLU A 179 8.48 0.95 -18.16
C GLU A 179 6.96 1.01 -17.93
N LEU A 180 6.45 0.42 -16.85
CA LEU A 180 5.04 0.55 -16.45
C LEU A 180 4.68 2.00 -16.10
N GLU A 181 5.55 2.69 -15.37
CA GLU A 181 5.38 4.10 -14.99
C GLU A 181 5.33 5.02 -16.22
N ASN A 182 6.29 4.87 -17.15
CA ASN A 182 6.35 5.65 -18.39
C ASN A 182 5.15 5.42 -19.30
N ASN A 183 4.52 4.25 -19.21
CA ASN A 183 3.31 3.89 -19.96
C ASN A 183 2.02 4.20 -19.19
N ASP A 184 2.07 5.01 -18.12
CA ASP A 184 0.93 5.34 -17.25
C ASP A 184 0.13 4.10 -16.79
N SER A 185 0.80 2.95 -16.67
CA SER A 185 0.20 1.63 -16.40
C SER A 185 0.49 1.10 -15.00
N VAL A 186 1.18 1.90 -14.17
CA VAL A 186 1.58 1.56 -12.80
C VAL A 186 0.37 1.45 -11.88
N ASN A 187 0.40 0.46 -10.97
CA ASN A 187 -0.58 0.30 -9.91
C ASN A 187 0.08 0.39 -8.52
N GLU A 188 -0.74 0.20 -7.49
CA GLU A 188 -0.30 0.24 -6.08
C GLU A 188 0.81 -0.78 -5.78
N ASN A 189 0.65 -2.04 -6.21
CA ASN A 189 1.66 -3.10 -6.03
C ASN A 189 2.96 -2.81 -6.79
N ASP A 190 2.90 -2.20 -7.97
CA ASP A 190 4.10 -1.86 -8.75
C ASP A 190 4.94 -0.79 -8.03
N LEU A 191 4.28 0.20 -7.41
CA LEU A 191 4.94 1.20 -6.59
C LEU A 191 5.49 0.60 -5.29
N PHE A 192 4.75 -0.31 -4.66
CA PHE A 192 5.25 -1.08 -3.52
C PHE A 192 6.53 -1.85 -3.89
N ASN A 193 6.53 -2.58 -5.01
CA ASN A 193 7.70 -3.30 -5.50
C ASN A 193 8.89 -2.36 -5.79
N LEU A 194 8.65 -1.14 -6.30
CA LEU A 194 9.70 -0.14 -6.49
C LEU A 194 10.35 0.28 -5.17
N ILE A 195 9.56 0.51 -4.11
CA ILE A 195 10.07 0.83 -2.77
C ILE A 195 10.99 -0.31 -2.29
N GLU A 196 10.49 -1.56 -2.34
CA GLU A 196 11.26 -2.74 -1.93
C GLU A 196 12.56 -2.86 -2.74
N CYS A 197 12.51 -2.68 -4.06
CA CYS A 197 13.69 -2.71 -4.91
C CYS A 197 14.71 -1.65 -4.50
N TYR A 198 14.28 -0.40 -4.24
CA TYR A 198 15.20 0.67 -3.86
C TYR A 198 15.84 0.43 -2.49
N VAL A 199 15.08 -0.08 -1.51
CA VAL A 199 15.64 -0.46 -0.20
C VAL A 199 16.71 -1.54 -0.37
N ASN A 200 16.43 -2.60 -1.13
CA ASN A 200 17.40 -3.68 -1.38
C ASN A 200 18.63 -3.20 -2.16
N MET A 201 18.46 -2.23 -3.06
CA MET A 201 19.55 -1.58 -3.79
C MET A 201 20.28 -0.49 -2.98
N LYS A 202 19.87 -0.25 -1.73
CA LYS A 202 20.40 0.80 -0.84
C LYS A 202 20.25 2.23 -1.39
N ASP A 203 19.27 2.45 -2.27
CA ASP A 203 18.92 3.78 -2.78
C ASP A 203 17.81 4.41 -1.92
N PHE A 204 18.16 4.71 -0.66
CA PHE A 204 17.18 5.09 0.36
C PHE A 204 16.45 6.40 0.05
N ASN A 205 17.08 7.34 -0.65
CA ASN A 205 16.43 8.58 -1.07
C ASN A 205 15.30 8.31 -2.08
N LYS A 206 15.52 7.41 -3.05
CA LYS A 206 14.47 7.01 -3.99
C LYS A 206 13.38 6.19 -3.32
N SER A 207 13.74 5.31 -2.38
CA SER A 207 12.78 4.60 -1.53
C SER A 207 11.87 5.58 -0.79
N LEU A 208 12.42 6.60 -0.13
CA LEU A 208 11.64 7.63 0.57
C LEU A 208 10.74 8.42 -0.39
N ALA A 209 11.24 8.84 -1.54
CA ALA A 209 10.45 9.58 -2.52
C ALA A 209 9.28 8.74 -3.05
N CYS A 210 9.55 7.48 -3.41
CA CYS A 210 8.54 6.54 -3.89
C CYS A 210 7.51 6.21 -2.81
N GLY A 211 7.95 5.91 -1.58
CA GLY A 211 7.05 5.60 -0.47
C GLY A 211 6.16 6.76 -0.05
N ASN A 212 6.68 8.00 -0.04
CA ASN A 212 5.84 9.18 0.22
C ASN A 212 4.81 9.40 -0.90
N SER A 213 5.18 9.14 -2.16
CA SER A 213 4.23 9.18 -3.28
C SER A 213 3.16 8.11 -3.14
N TRP A 214 3.54 6.88 -2.78
CA TRP A 214 2.60 5.79 -2.50
C TRP A 214 1.62 6.17 -1.38
N ILE A 215 2.09 6.73 -0.27
CA ILE A 215 1.22 7.16 0.84
C ILE A 215 0.23 8.25 0.39
N ALA A 216 0.69 9.23 -0.39
CA ALA A 216 -0.18 10.30 -0.88
C ALA A 216 -1.30 9.79 -1.79
N LEU A 217 -1.05 8.71 -2.54
CA LEU A 217 -2.00 8.13 -3.49
C LEU A 217 -2.92 7.06 -2.84
N TYR A 218 -2.39 6.24 -1.94
CA TYR A 218 -3.04 5.03 -1.45
C TYR A 218 -3.16 4.94 0.07
N GLY A 219 -2.50 5.83 0.83
CA GLY A 219 -2.43 5.73 2.30
C GLY A 219 -3.75 5.91 3.05
N SER A 220 -4.79 6.46 2.40
CA SER A 220 -6.14 6.62 2.99
C SER A 220 -7.04 5.41 2.76
N SER A 221 -6.73 4.57 1.77
CA SER A 221 -7.26 3.22 1.66
C SER A 221 -6.41 2.33 2.57
N TRP A 222 -7.02 1.50 3.42
CA TRP A 222 -6.32 0.46 4.17
C TRP A 222 -5.74 -0.60 3.21
N GLY A 223 -4.77 -0.19 2.39
CA GLY A 223 -4.13 -1.00 1.37
C GLY A 223 -3.38 -2.14 2.04
N GLN A 224 -3.30 -3.27 1.34
CA GLN A 224 -2.66 -4.49 1.84
C GLN A 224 -1.23 -4.24 2.34
N HIS A 225 -0.54 -3.26 1.75
CA HIS A 225 0.88 -2.95 2.01
C HIS A 225 1.11 -1.74 2.91
N VAL A 226 0.07 -1.15 3.51
CA VAL A 226 0.23 0.11 4.24
C VAL A 226 1.27 0.01 5.36
N SER A 227 1.24 -1.06 6.16
CA SER A 227 2.21 -1.27 7.24
C SER A 227 3.62 -1.52 6.70
N ASP A 228 3.76 -2.30 5.62
CA ASP A 228 5.03 -2.60 4.96
C ASP A 228 5.69 -1.33 4.39
N VAL A 229 4.91 -0.42 3.81
CA VAL A 229 5.43 0.86 3.29
C VAL A 229 6.00 1.71 4.42
N TYR A 230 5.28 1.85 5.54
CA TYR A 230 5.82 2.55 6.72
C TYR A 230 7.08 1.86 7.26
N TYR A 231 7.13 0.53 7.25
CA TYR A 231 8.32 -0.22 7.61
C TYR A 231 9.52 0.11 6.71
N TYR A 232 9.35 0.09 5.37
CA TYR A 232 10.43 0.43 4.44
C TYR A 232 10.88 1.89 4.53
N LEU A 233 9.96 2.82 4.81
CA LEU A 233 10.33 4.20 5.13
C LEU A 233 11.17 4.27 6.41
N GLY A 234 10.80 3.51 7.44
CA GLY A 234 11.58 3.39 8.69
C GLY A 234 13.00 2.88 8.43
N VAL A 235 13.15 1.81 7.64
CA VAL A 235 14.47 1.29 7.23
C VAL A 235 15.26 2.36 6.47
N SER A 236 14.62 3.06 5.55
CA SER A 236 15.27 4.09 4.73
C SER A 236 15.78 5.26 5.58
N TYR A 237 14.99 5.76 6.52
CA TYR A 237 15.43 6.80 7.46
C TYR A 237 16.53 6.32 8.41
N MET A 238 16.44 5.08 8.90
CA MET A 238 17.44 4.49 9.79
C MET A 238 18.81 4.43 9.12
N GLU A 239 18.86 3.96 7.87
CA GLU A 239 20.09 3.87 7.07
C GLU A 239 20.65 5.27 6.70
N LEU A 240 19.77 6.25 6.53
CA LEU A 240 20.14 7.67 6.38
C LEU A 240 20.50 8.35 7.71
N LYS A 241 20.50 7.61 8.83
CA LYS A 241 20.83 8.06 10.18
C LYS A 241 19.87 9.09 10.78
N ASP A 242 18.66 9.22 10.23
CA ASP A 242 17.57 9.97 10.85
C ASP A 242 16.79 9.03 11.78
N PHE A 243 17.40 8.72 12.92
CA PHE A 243 16.87 7.72 13.84
C PHE A 243 15.52 8.12 14.47
N HIS A 244 15.26 9.42 14.59
CA HIS A 244 14.00 9.94 15.13
C HIS A 244 12.85 9.72 14.14
N GLU A 245 13.07 10.05 12.87
CA GLU A 245 12.03 9.83 11.87
C GLU A 245 11.83 8.35 11.58
N ALA A 246 12.91 7.55 11.56
CA ALA A 246 12.83 6.10 11.48
C ALA A 246 11.96 5.50 12.59
N ASP A 247 12.14 5.97 13.83
CA ASP A 247 11.38 5.48 14.97
C ASP A 247 9.87 5.69 14.82
N LYS A 248 9.47 6.89 14.36
CA LYS A 248 8.07 7.22 14.08
C LYS A 248 7.48 6.29 13.02
N ARG A 249 8.23 6.03 11.93
CA ARG A 249 7.77 5.18 10.84
C ARG A 249 7.61 3.73 11.28
N PHE A 250 8.55 3.20 12.06
CA PHE A 250 8.40 1.86 12.65
C PHE A 250 7.23 1.78 13.63
N ALA A 251 7.04 2.81 14.48
CA ALA A 251 5.91 2.84 15.41
C ALA A 251 4.57 2.80 14.68
N GLU A 252 4.44 3.56 13.59
CA GLU A 252 3.24 3.55 12.76
C GLU A 252 3.03 2.22 12.04
N ALA A 253 4.09 1.63 11.48
CA ALA A 253 4.04 0.30 10.87
C ALA A 253 3.53 -0.77 11.85
N ILE A 254 4.04 -0.76 13.09
CA ILE A 254 3.61 -1.68 14.16
C ILE A 254 2.15 -1.45 14.51
N ARG A 255 1.74 -0.20 14.72
CA ARG A 255 0.36 0.17 15.05
C ARG A 255 -0.65 -0.26 13.97
N LEU A 256 -0.25 -0.21 12.71
CA LEU A 256 -1.08 -0.64 11.57
C LEU A 256 -1.22 -2.15 11.47
N VAL A 257 -0.26 -2.93 11.98
CA VAL A 257 -0.37 -4.39 12.07
C VAL A 257 -1.26 -4.76 13.26
N SER A 258 -0.92 -4.29 14.46
CA SER A 258 -1.66 -4.65 15.67
C SER A 258 -1.49 -3.63 16.78
N THR A 259 -2.56 -3.41 17.54
CA THR A 259 -2.51 -2.70 18.83
C THR A 259 -2.67 -3.66 20.01
N ALA A 260 -2.78 -4.96 19.76
CA ALA A 260 -2.99 -5.97 20.78
C ALA A 260 -1.70 -6.21 21.59
N PRO A 261 -1.80 -6.43 22.91
CA PRO A 261 -0.69 -6.97 23.69
C PRO A 261 -0.17 -8.30 23.11
N ILE A 262 1.11 -8.62 23.34
CA ILE A 262 1.81 -9.80 22.80
C ILE A 262 1.00 -11.10 22.97
N LEU A 263 0.46 -11.35 24.17
CA LEU A 263 -0.25 -12.59 24.49
C LEU A 263 -1.59 -12.74 23.76
N SER A 264 -2.15 -11.64 23.27
CA SER A 264 -3.43 -11.59 22.56
C SER A 264 -3.28 -11.30 21.07
N ALA A 265 -2.06 -11.05 20.57
CA ALA A 265 -1.83 -10.82 19.16
C ALA A 265 -2.16 -12.07 18.32
N PRO A 266 -2.84 -11.92 17.17
CA PRO A 266 -3.04 -12.99 16.18
C PRO A 266 -1.72 -13.63 15.76
N LEU A 267 -1.74 -14.96 15.57
CA LEU A 267 -0.51 -15.73 15.26
C LEU A 267 0.08 -15.36 13.89
N ASP A 268 -0.77 -15.03 12.92
CA ASP A 268 -0.39 -14.59 11.58
C ASP A 268 0.28 -13.21 11.56
N GLU A 269 0.02 -12.35 12.54
CA GLU A 269 0.65 -11.04 12.70
C GLU A 269 2.01 -11.12 13.42
N CYS A 270 2.22 -12.15 14.24
CA CYS A 270 3.36 -12.24 15.15
C CYS A 270 4.73 -12.18 14.44
N LEU A 271 4.87 -12.83 13.28
CA LEU A 271 6.15 -12.81 12.55
C LEU A 271 6.45 -11.42 11.95
N THR A 272 5.43 -10.72 11.46
CA THR A 272 5.55 -9.34 10.96
C THR A 272 5.91 -8.38 12.10
N LEU A 273 5.20 -8.45 13.23
CA LEU A 273 5.49 -7.65 14.42
C LEU A 273 6.92 -7.91 14.92
N SER A 274 7.34 -9.17 14.97
CA SER A 274 8.71 -9.54 15.33
C SER A 274 9.75 -8.87 14.43
N GLN A 275 9.55 -8.91 13.12
CA GLN A 275 10.44 -8.27 12.16
C GLN A 275 10.49 -6.75 12.38
N TYR A 276 9.35 -6.09 12.58
CA TYR A 276 9.29 -4.63 12.74
C TYR A 276 9.96 -4.18 14.03
N TYR A 277 9.68 -4.85 15.14
CA TYR A 277 10.36 -4.58 16.42
C TYR A 277 11.87 -4.84 16.33
N SER A 278 12.31 -5.86 15.58
CA SER A 278 13.74 -6.11 15.40
C SER A 278 14.46 -4.97 14.66
N GLN A 279 13.83 -4.35 13.65
CA GLN A 279 14.41 -3.19 12.97
C GLN A 279 14.35 -1.93 13.83
N LYS A 280 13.28 -1.75 14.62
CA LYS A 280 13.18 -0.69 15.61
C LYS A 280 14.30 -0.82 16.67
N ALA A 281 14.62 -2.05 17.09
CA ALA A 281 15.74 -2.33 18.00
C ALA A 281 17.11 -1.98 17.38
N CYS A 282 17.31 -2.29 16.10
CA CYS A 282 18.50 -1.87 15.34
C CYS A 282 18.61 -0.35 15.23
N ASN A 283 17.49 0.35 14.98
CA ASN A 283 17.44 1.81 14.94
C ASN A 283 17.90 2.42 16.28
N TYR A 284 17.37 1.91 17.39
CA TYR A 284 17.80 2.33 18.72
C TYR A 284 19.27 2.02 19.00
N LEU A 285 19.77 0.85 18.56
CA LEU A 285 21.17 0.47 18.73
C LEU A 285 22.09 1.45 17.98
N MET A 286 21.78 1.75 16.72
CA MET A 286 22.54 2.70 15.89
C MET A 286 22.46 4.13 16.44
N GLY A 287 21.30 4.51 16.98
CA GLY A 287 21.06 5.77 17.68
C GLY A 287 21.60 5.82 19.11
N LYS A 288 22.25 4.77 19.61
CA LYS A 288 22.80 4.64 20.97
C LYS A 288 21.76 4.71 22.10
N ALA A 289 20.50 4.44 21.81
CA ALA A 289 19.42 4.30 22.78
C ALA A 289 19.36 2.85 23.30
N TYR A 290 20.40 2.44 24.02
CA TYR A 290 20.65 1.02 24.34
C TYR A 290 19.54 0.34 25.14
N SER A 291 18.99 1.00 26.16
CA SER A 291 17.88 0.43 26.95
C SER A 291 16.64 0.17 26.10
N LEU A 292 16.28 1.10 25.20
CA LEU A 292 15.17 0.92 24.25
C LEU A 292 15.48 -0.17 23.22
N SER A 293 16.74 -0.33 22.83
CA SER A 293 17.17 -1.40 21.94
C SER A 293 16.98 -2.78 22.57
N VAL A 294 17.35 -2.94 23.84
CA VAL A 294 17.12 -4.19 24.60
C VAL A 294 15.64 -4.50 24.68
N GLU A 295 14.81 -3.53 25.09
CA GLU A 295 13.36 -3.71 25.18
C GLU A 295 12.75 -4.14 23.84
N ALA A 296 13.13 -3.47 22.75
CA ALA A 296 12.61 -3.79 21.42
C ALA A 296 13.07 -5.18 20.92
N PHE A 297 14.30 -5.61 21.22
CA PHE A 297 14.74 -6.98 20.92
C PHE A 297 13.97 -8.02 21.73
N ASP A 298 13.74 -7.79 23.03
CA ASP A 298 12.96 -8.69 23.87
C ASP A 298 11.52 -8.84 23.36
N ILE A 299 10.89 -7.75 22.91
CA ILE A 299 9.57 -7.79 22.27
C ILE A 299 9.62 -8.56 20.95
N ALA A 300 10.63 -8.32 20.11
CA ALA A 300 10.81 -9.03 18.84
C ALA A 300 10.96 -10.55 19.04
N ILE A 301 11.72 -10.97 20.05
CA ILE A 301 11.91 -12.38 20.43
C ILE A 301 10.58 -12.98 20.87
N GLN A 302 9.84 -12.33 21.76
CA GLN A 302 8.55 -12.83 22.25
C GLN A 302 7.53 -13.02 21.13
N TYR A 303 7.41 -12.05 20.21
CA TYR A 303 6.55 -12.20 19.03
C TYR A 303 7.01 -13.35 18.13
N ARG A 304 8.32 -13.50 17.90
CA ARG A 304 8.85 -14.59 17.06
C ARG A 304 8.56 -15.95 17.65
N MET A 305 8.81 -16.11 18.95
CA MET A 305 8.53 -17.35 19.68
C MET A 305 7.05 -17.70 19.62
N ARG A 306 6.16 -16.73 19.88
CA ARG A 306 4.72 -16.92 19.76
C ARG A 306 4.30 -17.34 18.35
N GLY A 307 4.78 -16.64 17.32
CA GLY A 307 4.47 -16.97 15.92
C GLY A 307 4.96 -18.35 15.48
N LEU A 308 6.04 -18.84 16.11
CA LEU A 308 6.59 -20.19 15.87
C LEU A 308 6.04 -21.26 16.82
N GLY A 309 5.19 -20.90 17.78
CA GLY A 309 4.61 -21.83 18.76
C GLY A 309 5.55 -22.27 19.89
N PHE A 310 6.56 -21.45 20.22
CA PHE A 310 7.51 -21.72 21.30
C PHE A 310 7.21 -20.92 22.58
N THR A 311 7.62 -21.49 23.72
CA THR A 311 7.52 -20.89 25.05
C THR A 311 8.91 -20.52 25.62
N MET A 312 8.98 -19.79 26.73
CA MET A 312 10.26 -19.55 27.41
C MET A 312 10.90 -20.83 27.96
N ASP A 313 10.11 -21.85 28.28
CA ASP A 313 10.64 -23.15 28.67
C ASP A 313 11.34 -23.84 27.48
N ASP A 314 10.82 -23.65 26.26
CA ASP A 314 11.47 -24.16 25.04
C ASP A 314 12.77 -23.41 24.73
N LEU A 315 12.81 -22.10 24.99
CA LEU A 315 14.03 -21.29 24.84
C LEU A 315 15.11 -21.72 25.84
N THR A 316 14.76 -21.75 27.12
CA THR A 316 15.70 -22.11 28.20
C THR A 316 16.13 -23.58 28.13
N GLY A 317 15.25 -24.45 27.65
CA GLY A 317 15.52 -25.85 27.34
C GLY A 317 16.25 -26.09 26.01
N GLY A 318 16.66 -25.02 25.29
CA GLY A 318 17.50 -25.13 24.09
C GLY A 318 16.82 -25.81 22.88
N LYS A 319 15.49 -25.87 22.86
CA LYS A 319 14.71 -26.46 21.75
C LYS A 319 14.59 -25.52 20.55
N ILE A 320 14.75 -24.23 20.75
CA ILE A 320 14.68 -23.21 19.71
C ILE A 320 16.02 -23.18 18.96
N LYS A 321 16.00 -23.38 17.64
CA LYS A 321 17.18 -23.27 16.74
C LYS A 321 17.01 -22.17 15.70
N ASP A 322 16.35 -21.10 16.09
CA ASP A 322 16.07 -19.96 15.23
C ASP A 322 17.28 -19.00 15.19
N PRO A 323 17.90 -18.76 14.01
CA PRO A 323 19.09 -17.91 13.91
C PRO A 323 18.83 -16.44 14.29
N SER A 324 17.61 -15.93 14.08
CA SER A 324 17.27 -14.55 14.40
C SER A 324 17.18 -14.35 15.90
N ILE A 325 16.48 -15.25 16.62
CA ILE A 325 16.42 -15.23 18.09
C ILE A 325 17.83 -15.33 18.67
N GLY A 326 18.64 -16.28 18.18
CA GLY A 326 20.03 -16.43 18.62
C GLY A 326 20.85 -15.14 18.42
N ARG A 327 20.77 -14.53 17.23
CA ARG A 327 21.47 -13.26 16.93
C ARG A 327 21.01 -12.12 17.84
N TRP A 328 19.70 -11.94 18.04
CA TRP A 328 19.16 -10.85 18.87
C TRP A 328 19.55 -10.99 20.34
N LEU A 329 19.49 -12.21 20.90
CA LEU A 329 19.98 -12.50 22.25
C LEU A 329 21.48 -12.17 22.38
N TYR A 330 22.29 -12.49 21.35
CA TYR A 330 23.70 -12.12 21.36
C TYR A 330 23.89 -10.60 21.33
N SER A 331 23.13 -9.88 20.49
CA SER A 331 23.16 -8.41 20.45
C SER A 331 22.82 -7.79 21.80
N VAL A 332 21.78 -8.29 22.48
CA VAL A 332 21.41 -7.84 23.83
C VAL A 332 22.53 -8.11 24.84
N SER A 333 23.17 -9.28 24.77
CA SER A 333 24.35 -9.58 25.60
C SER A 333 25.46 -8.54 25.41
N GLN A 334 25.80 -8.20 24.16
CA GLN A 334 26.83 -7.20 23.86
C GLN A 334 26.45 -5.81 24.39
N ILE A 335 25.18 -5.43 24.33
CA ILE A 335 24.71 -4.16 24.90
C ILE A 335 24.96 -4.12 26.42
N TYR A 336 24.62 -5.19 27.13
CA TYR A 336 24.83 -5.29 28.58
C TYR A 336 26.31 -5.27 28.99
N VAL A 337 27.19 -5.90 28.21
CA VAL A 337 28.65 -5.85 28.46
C VAL A 337 29.18 -4.43 28.30
N VAL A 338 28.88 -3.80 27.16
CA VAL A 338 29.58 -2.59 26.73
C VAL A 338 29.01 -1.33 27.37
N PHE A 339 27.69 -1.28 27.59
CA PHE A 339 27.02 -0.02 27.91
C PHE A 339 26.30 -0.02 29.26
N GLU A 340 25.73 -1.14 29.68
CA GLU A 340 25.05 -1.21 30.99
C GLU A 340 25.92 -1.78 32.11
N HIS A 341 27.13 -2.24 31.79
CA HIS A 341 28.09 -2.84 32.73
C HIS A 341 27.45 -3.92 33.63
N ASN A 342 26.52 -4.69 33.07
CA ASN A 342 25.76 -5.72 33.79
C ASN A 342 26.19 -7.11 33.30
N GLU A 343 27.33 -7.57 33.81
CA GLU A 343 27.92 -8.85 33.43
C GLU A 343 26.96 -10.03 33.66
N GLY A 344 26.20 -10.02 34.75
CA GLY A 344 25.24 -11.09 35.05
C GLY A 344 24.11 -11.18 34.01
N ALA A 345 23.60 -10.05 33.52
CA ALA A 345 22.63 -10.05 32.43
C ALA A 345 23.28 -10.50 31.11
N ALA A 346 24.46 -9.93 30.78
CA ALA A 346 25.20 -10.31 29.59
C ALA A 346 25.47 -11.81 29.49
N GLU A 347 25.93 -12.44 30.58
CA GLU A 347 26.19 -13.88 30.67
C GLU A 347 24.93 -14.71 30.41
N ARG A 348 23.77 -14.29 30.94
CA ARG A 348 22.49 -14.99 30.68
C ARG A 348 22.12 -14.93 29.20
N TYR A 349 22.18 -13.77 28.58
CA TYR A 349 21.80 -13.59 27.18
C TYR A 349 22.75 -14.32 26.21
N VAL A 350 24.07 -14.34 26.46
CA VAL A 350 25.01 -15.10 25.62
C VAL A 350 24.78 -16.61 25.75
N LEU A 351 24.46 -17.11 26.95
CA LEU A 351 24.11 -18.52 27.12
C LEU A 351 22.80 -18.86 26.38
N LEU A 352 21.77 -18.02 26.48
CA LEU A 352 20.51 -18.21 25.75
C LEU A 352 20.74 -18.20 24.23
N SER A 353 21.61 -17.32 23.74
CA SER A 353 22.02 -17.29 22.33
C SER A 353 22.77 -18.57 21.91
N ALA A 354 23.69 -19.04 22.75
CA ALA A 354 24.47 -20.25 22.52
C ALA A 354 23.60 -21.52 22.50
N VAL A 355 22.60 -21.64 23.39
CA VAL A 355 21.65 -22.77 23.34
C VAL A 355 20.74 -22.72 22.12
N CYS A 356 20.50 -21.53 21.55
CA CYS A 356 19.87 -21.40 20.23
C CYS A 356 20.77 -21.87 19.08
N GLY A 357 22.05 -22.13 19.34
CA GLY A 357 23.03 -22.56 18.34
C GLY A 357 23.68 -21.41 17.57
N TYR A 358 23.64 -20.17 18.09
CA TYR A 358 24.25 -19.04 17.40
C TYR A 358 25.80 -19.12 17.45
N PRO A 359 26.51 -19.12 16.30
CA PRO A 359 27.95 -19.41 16.26
C PRO A 359 28.83 -18.47 17.10
N ASP A 360 28.58 -17.17 17.08
CA ASP A 360 29.41 -16.20 17.82
C ASP A 360 29.24 -16.37 19.33
N ALA A 361 28.01 -16.70 19.77
CA ALA A 361 27.72 -16.98 21.17
C ALA A 361 28.37 -18.29 21.63
N LEU A 362 28.32 -19.34 20.81
CA LEU A 362 29.03 -20.60 21.07
C LEU A 362 30.53 -20.36 21.22
N THR A 363 31.13 -19.63 20.28
CA THR A 363 32.55 -19.26 20.32
C THR A 363 32.90 -18.47 21.57
N CYS A 364 32.05 -17.50 21.95
CA CYS A 364 32.21 -16.72 23.17
C CYS A 364 32.17 -17.62 24.42
N CYS A 365 31.19 -18.54 24.49
CA CYS A 365 31.09 -19.48 25.60
C CYS A 365 32.29 -20.42 25.70
N GLU A 366 32.83 -20.90 24.58
CA GLU A 366 34.01 -21.79 24.57
C GLU A 366 35.28 -21.11 25.08
N ASN A 367 35.43 -19.81 24.81
CA ASN A 367 36.60 -19.02 25.20
C ASN A 367 36.56 -18.52 26.65
N ILE A 368 35.39 -18.53 27.31
CA ILE A 368 35.23 -18.07 28.69
C ILE A 368 34.93 -19.27 29.59
N PRO A 369 35.88 -19.72 30.45
CA PRO A 369 35.74 -20.96 31.23
C PRO A 369 34.44 -21.07 32.04
N LYS A 370 34.00 -19.96 32.64
CA LYS A 370 32.75 -19.87 33.40
C LYS A 370 31.53 -20.13 32.49
N LEU A 371 31.48 -19.52 31.31
CA LEU A 371 30.39 -19.71 30.36
C LEU A 371 30.39 -21.13 29.78
N LYS A 372 31.58 -21.68 29.46
CA LYS A 372 31.73 -23.06 28.98
C LYS A 372 31.12 -24.06 29.97
N TYR A 373 31.47 -23.92 31.24
CA TYR A 373 30.93 -24.77 32.30
C TYR A 373 29.40 -24.68 32.38
N MET A 374 28.83 -23.48 32.35
CA MET A 374 27.38 -23.27 32.40
C MET A 374 26.66 -23.85 31.17
N LEU A 375 27.25 -23.69 29.97
CA LEU A 375 26.69 -24.23 28.74
C LEU A 375 26.70 -25.76 28.73
N ASP A 376 27.79 -26.38 29.17
CA ASP A 376 27.92 -27.85 29.26
C ASP A 376 26.97 -28.43 30.30
N ALA A 377 26.78 -27.77 31.45
CA ALA A 377 25.79 -28.14 32.44
C ALA A 377 24.36 -28.09 31.88
N ASN A 378 24.03 -27.03 31.12
CA ASN A 378 22.71 -26.91 30.50
C ASN A 378 22.46 -28.03 29.46
N LYS A 379 23.45 -28.33 28.60
CA LYS A 379 23.35 -29.45 27.64
C LYS A 379 23.08 -30.79 28.31
N LYS A 380 23.69 -31.08 29.46
CA LYS A 380 23.42 -32.30 30.23
C LYS A 380 21.98 -32.34 30.73
N CYS A 381 21.50 -31.27 31.34
CA CYS A 381 20.11 -31.16 31.82
C CYS A 381 19.08 -31.31 30.69
N ILE A 382 19.39 -30.83 29.49
CA ILE A 382 18.52 -30.95 28.31
C ILE A 382 18.47 -32.41 27.83
N ASN A 383 19.59 -33.13 27.83
CA ASN A 383 19.65 -34.52 27.38
C ASN A 383 19.05 -35.53 28.38
N GLU A 384 18.82 -35.12 29.63
CA GLU A 384 18.23 -35.95 30.69
C GLU A 384 16.69 -35.79 30.81
N LYS A 385 16.08 -34.87 30.05
CA LYS A 385 14.64 -34.61 29.98
C LYS A 385 14.06 -35.09 28.65
#